data_AF-A0A520I1D2-F1
#
_entry.id   AF-A0A520I1D2-F1
#
_cell.length_a   1.000
_cell.length_b   1.000
_cell.length_c   1.000
_cell.angle_alpha   90.00
_cell.angle_beta   90.00
_cell.angle_gamma   90.00
#
_symmetry.space_group_name_H-M   'P 1'
#
loop_
_entity.id
_entity.type
_entity.pdbx_description
1 polymer ?
#
loop_
_entity_poly.entity_id
_entity_poly.type
_entity_poly.pdbx_seq_one_letter_code
_entity_poly.pdbx_strand_id
1 'polypeptide(L)'
;MNRRKFISLASIAGISTTFAEPSINGILADTWARDFVMTVNGKLRIGKLGLTLAHEHIITDFAGAEVNQTLPYKDSQAIEKLLPYLRSLKESGVSTFVECTPSYIGRNVKLLKALSKASGINIITNTGY
;
A
#
# COMPACT_ATOMS: atom_id res chain seq x y z
N MET A 1 -2.10 -49.28 5.44
CA MET A 1 -3.15 -48.67 4.60
C MET A 1 -2.55 -48.27 3.26
N ASN A 2 -3.12 -48.71 2.14
CA ASN A 2 -2.46 -48.65 0.82
C ASN A 2 -2.69 -47.27 0.16
N ARG A 3 -1.62 -46.53 -0.17
CA ARG A 3 -1.63 -45.11 -0.60
C ARG A 3 -2.64 -44.79 -1.71
N ARG A 4 -2.86 -45.75 -2.62
CA ARG A 4 -3.81 -45.61 -3.73
C ARG A 4 -5.28 -45.60 -3.29
N LYS A 5 -5.64 -46.34 -2.24
CA LYS A 5 -7.01 -46.34 -1.69
C LYS A 5 -7.34 -45.04 -0.98
N PHE A 6 -6.35 -44.42 -0.33
CA PHE A 6 -6.53 -43.13 0.34
C PHE A 6 -6.80 -42.00 -0.67
N ILE A 7 -6.04 -41.94 -1.76
CA ILE A 7 -6.23 -40.91 -2.79
C ILE A 7 -7.60 -41.05 -3.46
N SER A 8 -8.04 -42.27 -3.80
CA SER A 8 -9.36 -42.47 -4.42
C SER A 8 -10.53 -42.12 -3.49
N LEU A 9 -10.41 -42.38 -2.19
CA LEU A 9 -11.45 -42.05 -1.21
C LEU A 9 -11.53 -40.54 -0.96
N ALA A 10 -10.39 -39.85 -0.95
CA ALA A 10 -10.33 -38.39 -0.82
C ALA A 10 -10.93 -37.67 -2.05
N SER A 11 -10.75 -38.21 -3.25
CA SER A 11 -11.34 -37.64 -4.48
C SER A 11 -12.86 -37.69 -4.50
N ILE A 12 -13.47 -38.76 -3.94
CA ILE A 12 -14.92 -38.94 -3.92
C ILE A 12 -15.56 -38.07 -2.83
N ALA A 13 -14.92 -37.99 -1.65
CA ALA A 13 -15.40 -37.14 -0.56
C ALA A 13 -15.40 -35.64 -0.90
N GLY A 14 -14.52 -35.20 -1.82
CA GLY A 14 -14.48 -33.80 -2.29
C GLY A 14 -15.61 -33.42 -3.26
N ILE A 15 -16.31 -34.39 -3.86
CA ILE A 15 -17.40 -34.12 -4.81
C ILE A 15 -18.76 -34.02 -4.09
N SER A 16 -18.95 -34.69 -2.94
CA SER A 16 -20.24 -34.75 -2.25
C SER A 16 -20.53 -33.63 -1.24
N THR A 17 -19.61 -32.69 -1.00
CA THR A 17 -19.92 -31.47 -0.20
C THR A 17 -20.54 -30.35 -1.05
N THR A 18 -20.98 -30.65 -2.27
CA THR A 18 -21.65 -29.75 -3.21
C THR A 18 -23.12 -29.46 -2.91
N PHE A 19 -23.58 -29.47 -1.65
CA PHE A 19 -24.92 -28.97 -1.30
C PHE A 19 -24.98 -28.32 0.10
N ALA A 20 -24.25 -27.22 0.25
CA ALA A 20 -24.71 -26.08 1.03
C ALA A 20 -24.05 -24.86 0.39
N GLU A 21 -24.81 -24.06 -0.36
CA GLU A 21 -24.33 -22.77 -0.85
C GLU A 21 -24.61 -21.70 0.23
N PRO A 22 -23.59 -21.18 0.93
CA PRO A 22 -23.57 -19.75 1.21
C PRO A 22 -23.46 -19.06 -0.15
N SER A 23 -24.27 -18.03 -0.38
CA SER A 23 -24.25 -17.27 -1.64
C SER A 23 -22.81 -16.97 -2.07
N ILE A 24 -22.41 -17.49 -3.23
CA ILE A 24 -21.05 -17.30 -3.79
C ILE A 24 -20.72 -15.80 -3.91
N ASN A 25 -21.75 -14.96 -4.09
CA ASN A 25 -21.65 -13.51 -4.08
C ASN A 25 -21.16 -12.92 -2.74
N GLY A 26 -21.49 -13.52 -1.59
CA GLY A 26 -21.06 -13.05 -0.27
C GLY A 26 -19.61 -13.40 0.06
N ILE A 27 -19.16 -14.61 -0.32
CA ILE A 27 -17.79 -15.06 -0.07
C ILE A 27 -16.79 -14.36 -1.01
N LEU A 28 -17.15 -14.18 -2.29
CA LEU A 28 -16.31 -13.43 -3.22
C LEU A 28 -16.22 -11.95 -2.82
N ALA A 29 -17.34 -11.33 -2.40
CA ALA A 29 -17.36 -9.97 -1.88
C ALA A 29 -16.44 -9.77 -0.66
N ASP A 30 -16.40 -10.73 0.26
CA ASP A 30 -15.59 -10.67 1.49
C ASP A 30 -14.11 -10.96 1.23
N THR A 31 -13.78 -11.75 0.20
CA THR A 31 -12.38 -11.93 -0.24
C THR A 31 -11.78 -10.69 -0.91
N TRP A 32 -12.56 -9.94 -1.71
CA TRP A 32 -12.11 -8.62 -2.21
C TRP A 32 -11.95 -7.58 -1.11
N ALA A 33 -12.59 -7.78 0.05
CA ALA A 33 -12.40 -6.91 1.21
C ALA A 33 -11.02 -7.08 1.87
N ARG A 34 -10.20 -8.09 1.51
CA ARG A 34 -8.88 -8.34 2.12
C ARG A 34 -7.67 -8.12 1.20
N ASP A 35 -7.85 -7.98 -0.12
CA ASP A 35 -6.74 -7.85 -1.08
C ASP A 35 -6.36 -6.40 -1.42
N PHE A 36 -6.19 -5.55 -0.39
CA PHE A 36 -5.80 -4.16 -0.59
C PHE A 36 -4.70 -3.71 0.37
N VAL A 37 -3.95 -2.70 -0.06
CA VAL A 37 -3.06 -1.91 0.80
C VAL A 37 -3.67 -0.51 0.98
N MET A 38 -3.43 0.10 2.15
CA MET A 38 -3.81 1.50 2.36
C MET A 38 -2.73 2.43 1.83
N THR A 39 -3.11 3.28 0.89
CA THR A 39 -2.30 4.41 0.43
C THR A 39 -2.83 5.71 1.04
N VAL A 40 -2.08 6.80 0.90
CA VAL A 40 -2.53 8.15 1.28
C VAL A 40 -3.78 8.63 0.52
N ASN A 41 -4.12 7.99 -0.60
CA ASN A 41 -5.34 8.23 -1.39
C ASN A 41 -6.45 7.19 -1.12
N GLY A 42 -6.27 6.26 -0.20
CA GLY A 42 -7.25 5.23 0.16
C GLY A 42 -6.81 3.82 -0.23
N LYS A 43 -7.77 2.89 -0.28
CA LYS A 43 -7.53 1.49 -0.62
C LYS A 43 -7.01 1.35 -2.05
N LEU A 44 -5.92 0.61 -2.21
CA LEU A 44 -5.37 0.20 -3.50
C LEU A 44 -5.33 -1.32 -3.55
N ARG A 45 -5.93 -1.92 -4.60
CA ARG A 45 -5.88 -3.37 -4.81
C ARG A 45 -4.43 -3.83 -5.00
N ILE A 46 -4.03 -4.94 -4.38
CA ILE A 46 -2.64 -5.46 -4.42
C ILE A 46 -2.11 -5.61 -5.85
N GLY A 47 -2.92 -6.10 -6.80
CA GLY A 47 -2.54 -6.22 -8.22
C GLY A 47 -2.29 -4.90 -8.97
N LYS A 48 -2.44 -3.75 -8.30
CA LYS A 48 -2.16 -2.40 -8.84
C LYS A 48 -0.90 -1.77 -8.24
N LEU A 49 -0.15 -2.48 -7.39
CA LEU A 49 1.10 -1.98 -6.82
C LEU A 49 2.15 -1.67 -7.89
N GLY A 50 2.29 -2.51 -8.91
CA GLY A 50 3.34 -2.38 -9.93
C GLY A 50 4.75 -2.43 -9.33
N LEU A 51 5.75 -1.90 -10.05
CA LEU A 51 7.10 -1.77 -9.50
C LEU A 51 7.06 -0.86 -8.25
N THR A 52 7.51 -1.41 -7.13
CA THR A 52 7.37 -0.80 -5.81
C THR A 52 8.74 -0.62 -5.16
N LEU A 53 9.06 0.60 -4.74
CA LEU A 53 10.21 0.87 -3.86
C LEU A 53 9.78 0.66 -2.42
N ALA A 54 10.41 -0.28 -1.74
CA ALA A 54 9.96 -0.76 -0.43
C ALA A 54 10.30 0.16 0.74
N HIS A 55 11.21 1.12 0.57
CA HIS A 55 11.64 2.02 1.64
C HIS A 55 12.18 3.33 1.06
N GLU A 56 11.44 4.42 1.20
CA GLU A 56 11.82 5.75 0.74
C GLU A 56 11.45 6.82 1.78
N HIS A 57 12.06 8.00 1.66
CA HIS A 57 11.73 9.17 2.47
C HIS A 57 11.55 10.40 1.58
N ILE A 58 10.41 11.07 1.69
CA ILE A 58 10.13 12.26 0.87
C ILE A 58 10.79 13.50 1.47
N ILE A 59 10.64 13.67 2.78
CA ILE A 59 11.26 14.74 3.56
C ILE A 59 11.64 14.12 4.91
N THR A 60 12.84 14.44 5.37
CA THR A 60 13.30 14.12 6.72
C THR A 60 13.74 15.39 7.42
N ASP A 61 13.39 15.49 8.69
CA ASP A 61 13.83 16.55 9.59
C ASP A 61 14.61 15.93 10.75
N PHE A 62 15.90 16.22 10.82
CA PHE A 62 16.80 15.69 11.86
C PHE A 62 17.11 16.75 12.93
N ALA A 63 16.32 17.82 13.05
CA ALA A 63 16.50 18.84 14.07
C ALA A 63 16.34 18.32 15.52
N GLY A 64 15.74 17.14 15.70
CA GLY A 64 15.52 16.50 17.00
C GLY A 64 14.04 16.51 17.40
N ALA A 65 13.58 15.45 18.07
CA ALA A 65 12.17 15.27 18.43
C ALA A 65 11.69 16.31 19.47
N GLU A 66 12.63 16.83 20.27
CA GLU A 66 12.47 17.87 21.28
C GLU A 66 12.20 19.28 20.73
N VAL A 67 12.46 19.53 19.45
CA VAL A 67 12.21 20.83 18.82
C VAL A 67 10.74 20.94 18.42
N ASN A 68 10.11 22.11 18.64
CA ASN A 68 8.72 22.35 18.25
C ASN A 68 8.55 22.15 16.72
N GLN A 69 7.81 21.10 16.34
CA GLN A 69 7.83 20.48 15.01
C GLN A 69 6.96 21.20 13.98
N THR A 70 7.11 22.52 13.90
CA THR A 70 6.57 23.22 12.75
C THR A 70 7.51 22.97 11.58
N LEU A 71 7.02 22.30 10.55
CA LEU A 71 7.79 22.02 9.34
C LEU A 71 8.30 23.35 8.77
N PRO A 72 9.60 23.49 8.47
CA PRO A 72 10.22 24.76 8.09
C PRO A 72 9.93 25.16 6.62
N TYR A 73 8.82 24.67 6.06
CA TYR A 73 8.47 24.87 4.66
C TYR A 73 6.94 24.95 4.47
N LYS A 74 6.53 25.59 3.39
CA LYS A 74 5.13 25.58 2.93
C LYS A 74 4.91 24.39 1.99
N ASP A 75 3.79 23.69 2.15
CA ASP A 75 3.44 22.55 1.28
C ASP A 75 3.51 22.90 -0.21
N SER A 76 3.10 24.10 -0.62
CA SER A 76 3.18 24.54 -2.02
C SER A 76 4.61 24.56 -2.56
N GLN A 77 5.57 25.06 -1.78
CA GLN A 77 6.98 25.10 -2.16
C GLN A 77 7.58 23.69 -2.21
N ALA A 78 7.21 22.82 -1.26
CA ALA A 78 7.62 21.43 -1.27
C ALA A 78 7.08 20.69 -2.51
N ILE A 79 5.81 20.90 -2.86
CA ILE A 79 5.20 20.30 -4.07
C ILE A 79 5.94 20.75 -5.33
N GLU A 80 6.16 22.05 -5.49
CA GLU A 80 6.87 22.60 -6.65
C GLU A 80 8.25 21.95 -6.83
N LYS A 81 8.99 21.80 -5.72
CA LYS A 81 10.34 21.22 -5.73
C LYS A 81 10.36 19.71 -5.97
N LEU A 82 9.42 18.97 -5.38
CA LEU A 82 9.46 17.50 -5.36
C LEU A 82 8.76 16.85 -6.56
N LEU A 83 7.74 17.51 -7.13
CA LEU A 83 6.91 16.92 -8.18
C LEU A 83 7.69 16.49 -9.44
N PRO A 84 8.71 17.23 -9.93
CA PRO A 84 9.51 16.80 -11.07
C PRO A 84 10.20 15.45 -10.85
N TYR A 85 10.75 15.21 -9.65
CA TYR A 85 11.40 13.95 -9.30
C TYR A 85 10.41 12.79 -9.27
N LEU A 86 9.23 13.00 -8.70
CA LEU A 86 8.19 11.97 -8.67
C LEU A 86 7.65 11.63 -10.06
N ARG A 87 7.57 12.61 -10.97
CA ARG A 87 7.20 12.36 -12.37
C ARG A 87 8.27 11.56 -13.10
N SER A 88 9.54 11.93 -12.93
CA SER A 88 10.66 11.16 -13.48
C SER A 88 10.69 9.72 -12.94
N LEU A 89 10.39 9.54 -11.65
CA LEU A 89 10.27 8.22 -11.04
C LEU A 89 9.13 7.39 -11.67
N LYS A 90 7.97 8.03 -11.93
CA LYS A 90 6.83 7.42 -12.61
C LYS A 90 7.17 7.01 -14.05
N GLU A 91 7.84 7.90 -14.78
CA GLU A 91 8.32 7.67 -16.16
C GLU A 91 9.33 6.51 -16.24
N SER A 92 10.11 6.31 -15.18
CA SER A 92 11.03 5.18 -15.04
C SER A 92 10.33 3.85 -14.72
N GLY A 93 9.00 3.83 -14.64
CA GLY A 93 8.19 2.61 -14.44
C GLY A 93 7.78 2.34 -12.98
N VAL A 94 8.25 3.13 -12.02
CA VAL A 94 7.85 2.99 -10.61
C VAL A 94 6.38 3.40 -10.47
N SER A 95 5.60 2.51 -9.86
CA SER A 95 4.17 2.74 -9.66
C SER A 95 3.82 3.08 -8.22
N THR A 96 4.59 2.56 -7.27
CA THR A 96 4.35 2.73 -5.84
C THR A 96 5.68 2.92 -5.10
N PHE A 97 5.67 3.66 -4.00
CA PHE A 97 6.71 3.53 -2.98
C PHE A 97 6.12 3.56 -1.57
N VAL A 98 6.88 3.03 -0.62
CA VAL A 98 6.58 3.08 0.81
C VAL A 98 7.37 4.23 1.43
N GLU A 99 6.66 5.20 1.96
CA GLU A 99 7.18 6.37 2.66
C GLU A 99 7.35 6.04 4.14
N CYS A 100 8.60 5.97 4.57
CA CYS A 100 9.01 5.40 5.85
C CYS A 100 9.37 6.45 6.90
N THR A 101 9.06 7.73 6.71
CA THR A 101 9.38 8.77 7.69
C THR A 101 8.47 8.61 8.93
N PRO A 102 9.02 8.23 10.11
CA PRO A 102 8.24 8.10 11.33
C PRO A 102 7.77 9.46 11.87
N SER A 103 7.04 9.42 12.98
CA SER A 103 6.72 10.64 13.73
C SER A 103 8.01 11.37 14.13
N TYR A 104 7.90 12.68 14.30
CA TYR A 104 8.97 13.53 14.83
C TYR A 104 10.18 13.79 13.93
N ILE A 105 10.29 13.13 12.77
CA ILE A 105 11.35 13.45 11.78
C ILE A 105 10.80 13.92 10.43
N GLY A 106 9.69 14.65 10.44
CA GLY A 106 9.19 15.37 9.27
C GLY A 106 8.02 14.74 8.50
N ARG A 107 7.35 13.72 9.05
CA ARG A 107 6.18 13.10 8.39
C ARG A 107 5.04 14.10 8.16
N ASN A 108 4.68 14.34 6.89
CA ASN A 108 3.58 15.23 6.49
C ASN A 108 2.58 14.53 5.55
N VAL A 109 1.55 13.90 6.12
CA VAL A 109 0.55 13.11 5.36
C VAL A 109 -0.28 13.93 4.37
N LYS A 110 -0.48 15.23 4.62
CA LYS A 110 -1.23 16.12 3.71
C LYS A 110 -0.42 16.38 2.44
N LEU A 111 0.87 16.66 2.60
CA LEU A 111 1.81 16.79 1.49
C LEU A 111 1.89 15.49 0.69
N LEU A 112 2.04 14.34 1.35
CA LEU A 112 2.09 13.04 0.66
C LEU A 112 0.85 12.80 -0.20
N LYS A 113 -0.35 13.10 0.32
CA LYS A 113 -1.60 12.98 -0.45
C LYS A 113 -1.61 13.89 -1.68
N ALA A 114 -1.16 15.14 -1.53
CA ALA A 114 -1.09 16.09 -2.64
C ALA A 114 -0.08 15.63 -3.71
N LEU A 115 1.11 15.21 -3.30
CA LEU A 115 2.15 14.68 -4.18
C LEU A 115 1.70 13.42 -4.92
N SER A 116 1.07 12.47 -4.22
CA SER A 116 0.55 11.24 -4.83
C SER A 116 -0.48 11.56 -5.92
N LYS A 117 -1.42 12.48 -5.66
CA LYS A 117 -2.39 12.93 -6.66
C LYS A 117 -1.74 13.61 -7.87
N ALA A 118 -0.77 14.49 -7.63
CA ALA A 118 -0.15 15.29 -8.69
C ALA A 118 0.84 14.50 -9.57
N SER A 119 1.50 13.48 -9.00
CA SER A 119 2.49 12.64 -9.69
C SER A 119 1.90 11.38 -10.31
N GLY A 120 0.76 10.87 -9.79
CA GLY A 120 0.21 9.57 -10.19
C GLY A 120 0.98 8.37 -9.62
N ILE A 121 1.91 8.59 -8.68
CA ILE A 121 2.53 7.53 -7.89
C ILE A 121 1.65 7.21 -6.69
N ASN A 122 1.47 5.92 -6.40
CA ASN A 122 0.85 5.47 -5.16
C ASN A 122 1.85 5.61 -4.00
N ILE A 123 1.42 6.23 -2.91
CA ILE A 123 2.26 6.36 -1.71
C ILE A 123 1.59 5.61 -0.56
N ILE A 124 2.29 4.60 -0.05
CA ILE A 124 1.95 3.94 1.21
C ILE A 124 2.75 4.66 2.29
N THR A 125 2.13 5.01 3.41
CA THR A 125 2.83 5.68 4.53
C THR A 125 2.71 4.84 5.79
N ASN A 126 3.62 5.07 6.73
CA ASN A 126 3.73 4.31 7.96
C ASN A 126 3.02 4.99 9.15
N THR A 127 3.10 4.32 10.29
CA THR A 127 2.93 4.89 11.63
C THR A 127 4.04 4.36 12.53
N GLY A 128 4.40 5.11 13.58
CA GLY A 128 5.52 4.77 14.46
C GLY A 128 6.32 6.01 14.87
N TYR A 129 7.41 5.75 15.59
CA TYR A 129 8.38 6.70 16.12
C TYR A 129 9.78 6.25 15.72
#